data_AF-A0A387FP37-F1
#
_entry.id   AF-A0A387FP37-F1
#
_cell.length_a   1.000
_cell.length_b   1.000
_cell.length_c   1.000
_cell.angle_alpha   90.00
_cell.angle_beta   90.00
_cell.angle_gamma   90.00
#
_symmetry.space_group_name_H-M   'P 1'
#
loop_
_entity.id
_entity.type
_entity.pdbx_description
1 polymer ?
#
loop_
_entity_poly.entity_id
_entity_poly.type
_entity_poly.pdbx_seq_one_letter_code
_entity_poly.pdbx_strand_id
1 'polypeptide(L)'
;MSNLVATRSFEPITNDDLPRFGDVAWKRLLQVFEHAPVASLYKDRLLLLALAQGGALHYENGKNGLKDIDVWAFFAAGPEKPFPARARWTADYGPSKFGRDPDDHGFNGRRMDILGRSVQVMPGDRPEDSVRRWLNGRTASAIELRKKPMVIISPVANLGRWL
;
A
#
# COMPACT_ATOMS: atom_id res chain seq x y z
N MET A 1 24.05 2.94 -11.86
CA MET A 1 23.41 3.63 -10.72
C MET A 1 24.01 3.04 -9.45
N SER A 2 24.57 3.85 -8.57
CA SER A 2 25.16 3.39 -7.30
C SER A 2 24.08 2.75 -6.42
N ASN A 3 24.36 1.56 -5.88
CA ASN A 3 23.50 0.90 -4.89
C ASN A 3 23.54 1.71 -3.59
N LEU A 4 22.65 2.69 -3.45
CA LEU A 4 22.47 3.44 -2.20
C LEU A 4 21.95 2.48 -1.13
N VAL A 5 22.77 2.21 -0.11
CA VAL A 5 22.44 1.35 1.03
C VAL A 5 22.40 2.22 2.28
N ALA A 6 21.22 2.39 2.85
CA ALA A 6 21.01 3.21 4.05
C ALA A 6 19.70 2.80 4.74
N THR A 7 19.69 2.82 6.08
CA THR A 7 18.49 2.45 6.89
C THR A 7 17.28 3.35 6.62
N ARG A 8 17.50 4.57 6.12
CA ARG A 8 16.45 5.47 5.64
C ARG A 8 16.90 6.19 4.37
N SER A 9 15.97 6.44 3.47
CA SER A 9 16.16 7.37 2.36
C SER A 9 15.45 8.69 2.65
N PHE A 10 16.14 9.80 2.45
CA PHE A 10 15.57 11.14 2.54
C PHE A 10 15.21 11.72 1.18
N GLU A 11 15.32 10.92 0.11
CA GLU A 11 14.85 11.31 -1.21
C GLU A 11 13.34 11.57 -1.16
N PRO A 12 12.87 12.66 -1.79
CA PRO A 12 11.45 12.98 -1.80
C PRO A 12 10.68 11.93 -2.60
N ILE A 13 9.52 11.52 -2.08
CA ILE A 13 8.51 10.82 -2.86
C ILE A 13 7.75 11.89 -3.65
N THR A 14 7.62 11.71 -4.96
CA THR A 14 6.95 12.63 -5.88
C THR A 14 5.71 11.99 -6.48
N ASN A 15 4.85 12.79 -7.12
CA ASN A 15 3.69 12.27 -7.85
C ASN A 15 4.09 11.22 -8.91
N ASP A 16 5.27 11.33 -9.51
CA ASP A 16 5.77 10.40 -10.53
C ASP A 16 6.17 9.03 -9.94
N ASP A 17 6.46 8.97 -8.64
CA ASP A 17 6.79 7.71 -7.96
C ASP A 17 5.54 6.88 -7.63
N LEU A 18 4.39 7.55 -7.40
CA LEU A 18 3.17 6.91 -6.91
C LEU A 18 2.62 5.81 -7.85
N PRO A 19 2.54 5.99 -9.19
CA PRO A 19 2.06 4.94 -10.09
C PRO A 19 2.94 3.70 -10.01
N ARG A 20 4.26 3.87 -9.96
CA ARG A 20 5.20 2.74 -9.85
C ARG A 20 5.05 2.01 -8.50
N PHE A 21 4.74 2.72 -7.40
CA PHE A 21 4.37 2.04 -6.15
C PHE A 21 3.11 1.19 -6.33
N GLY A 22 2.09 1.73 -6.98
CA GLY A 22 0.86 1.01 -7.31
C GLY A 22 1.12 -0.23 -8.16
N ASP A 23 1.92 -0.12 -9.21
CA ASP A 23 2.23 -1.21 -10.15
C ASP A 23 2.99 -2.36 -9.48
N VAL A 24 4.01 -2.05 -8.67
CA VAL A 24 4.78 -3.07 -7.94
C VAL A 24 3.89 -3.78 -6.93
N ALA A 25 3.07 -3.04 -6.18
CA ALA A 25 2.13 -3.61 -5.23
C ALA A 25 1.11 -4.52 -5.93
N TRP A 26 0.54 -4.06 -7.05
CA TRP A 26 -0.44 -4.83 -7.80
C TRP A 26 0.15 -6.10 -8.42
N LYS A 27 1.34 -6.00 -9.03
CA LYS A 27 2.08 -7.16 -9.55
C LYS A 27 2.31 -8.21 -8.46
N ARG A 28 2.67 -7.77 -7.24
CA ARG A 28 2.84 -8.69 -6.12
C ARG A 28 1.54 -9.35 -5.70
N LEU A 29 0.43 -8.60 -5.65
CA LEU A 29 -0.88 -9.16 -5.32
C LEU A 29 -1.35 -10.19 -6.36
N LEU A 30 -1.11 -9.94 -7.66
CA LEU A 30 -1.41 -10.91 -8.71
C LEU A 30 -0.70 -12.26 -8.49
N GLN A 31 0.59 -12.24 -8.16
CA GLN A 31 1.35 -13.46 -7.80
C GLN A 31 0.79 -14.15 -6.55
N VAL A 32 0.34 -13.39 -5.55
CA VAL A 32 -0.31 -13.95 -4.37
C VAL A 32 -1.60 -14.67 -4.76
N PHE A 33 -2.40 -14.09 -5.64
CA PHE A 33 -3.67 -14.67 -6.07
C PHE A 33 -3.50 -15.99 -6.84
N GLU A 34 -2.34 -16.26 -7.44
CA GLU A 34 -2.04 -17.55 -8.09
C GLU A 34 -1.97 -18.72 -7.09
N HIS A 35 -1.64 -18.44 -5.82
CA HIS A 35 -1.35 -19.49 -4.83
C HIS A 35 -2.15 -19.37 -3.53
N ALA A 36 -2.96 -18.33 -3.36
CA ALA A 36 -3.77 -18.10 -2.16
C ALA A 36 -5.28 -18.12 -2.50
N PRO A 37 -5.95 -19.29 -2.40
CA PRO A 37 -7.34 -19.47 -2.85
C PRO A 37 -8.36 -18.53 -2.20
N VAL A 38 -8.11 -18.07 -0.96
CA VAL A 38 -9.01 -17.12 -0.29
C VAL A 38 -8.74 -15.69 -0.75
N ALA A 39 -7.48 -15.31 -0.95
CA ALA A 39 -7.13 -13.97 -1.41
C ALA A 39 -7.56 -13.76 -2.88
N SER A 40 -7.47 -14.80 -3.71
CA SER A 40 -7.85 -14.74 -5.12
C SER A 40 -9.32 -14.40 -5.36
N LEU A 41 -10.21 -14.70 -4.40
CA LEU A 41 -11.62 -14.28 -4.42
C LEU A 41 -11.80 -12.76 -4.49
N TYR A 42 -10.76 -12.00 -4.17
CA TYR A 42 -10.77 -10.54 -4.13
C TYR A 42 -10.06 -9.89 -5.33
N LYS A 43 -9.52 -10.67 -6.27
CA LYS A 43 -8.74 -10.17 -7.42
C LYS A 43 -9.49 -9.07 -8.18
N ASP A 44 -10.73 -9.31 -8.54
CA ASP A 44 -11.55 -8.36 -9.33
C ASP A 44 -12.36 -7.40 -8.45
N ARG A 45 -11.99 -7.29 -7.16
CA ARG A 45 -12.69 -6.51 -6.15
C ARG A 45 -11.83 -5.41 -5.56
N LEU A 46 -10.67 -5.12 -6.15
CA LEU A 46 -9.81 -4.03 -5.69
C LEU A 46 -10.53 -2.68 -5.85
N LEU A 47 -10.60 -1.91 -4.77
CA LEU A 47 -11.15 -0.56 -4.74
C LEU A 47 -10.06 0.48 -5.00
N LEU A 48 -8.98 0.39 -4.23
CA LEU A 48 -7.82 1.27 -4.35
C LEU A 48 -6.60 0.67 -3.63
N LEU A 49 -5.42 1.17 -3.98
CA LEU A 49 -4.18 1.01 -3.25
C LEU A 49 -3.81 2.36 -2.63
N ALA A 50 -3.31 2.35 -1.39
CA ALA A 50 -2.87 3.55 -0.70
C ALA A 50 -1.48 3.37 -0.08
N LEU A 51 -0.62 4.37 -0.24
CA LEU A 51 0.59 4.53 0.57
C LEU A 51 0.16 4.99 1.97
N ALA A 52 0.74 4.36 2.99
CA ALA A 52 0.34 4.55 4.37
C ALA A 52 1.55 4.84 5.28
N GLN A 53 1.26 5.11 6.55
CA GLN A 53 2.24 5.09 7.64
C GLN A 53 3.48 5.96 7.38
N GLY A 54 4.68 5.40 7.50
CA GLY A 54 5.93 6.15 7.39
C GLY A 54 6.14 6.70 5.98
N GLY A 55 5.78 5.92 4.96
CA GLY A 55 5.88 6.34 3.55
C GLY A 55 4.97 7.51 3.22
N ALA A 56 3.71 7.48 3.66
CA ALA A 56 2.77 8.58 3.41
C ALA A 56 3.14 9.86 4.17
N LEU A 57 3.62 9.74 5.42
CA LEU A 57 4.11 10.87 6.18
C LEU A 57 5.39 11.47 5.56
N HIS A 58 6.28 10.63 5.02
CA HIS A 58 7.46 11.09 4.28
C HIS A 58 7.08 11.75 2.95
N TYR A 59 6.06 11.25 2.25
CA TYR A 59 5.51 11.92 1.07
C TYR A 59 4.93 13.30 1.40
N GLU A 60 4.25 13.44 2.54
CA GLU A 60 3.67 14.72 2.98
C GLU A 60 4.72 15.78 3.33
N ASN A 61 5.78 15.41 4.08
CA ASN A 61 6.67 16.41 4.68
C ASN A 61 8.18 16.12 4.57
N GLY A 62 8.59 14.94 4.09
CA GLY A 62 9.99 14.58 3.86
C GLY A 62 10.87 14.43 5.11
N LYS A 63 10.35 14.58 6.33
CA LYS A 63 11.18 14.77 7.54
C LYS A 63 11.76 13.48 8.12
N ASN A 64 10.99 12.40 8.10
CA ASN A 64 11.32 11.18 8.85
C ASN A 64 12.14 10.17 8.03
N GLY A 65 12.28 10.39 6.73
CA GLY A 65 12.87 9.44 5.80
C GLY A 65 11.99 8.20 5.56
N LEU A 66 12.11 7.65 4.36
CA LEU A 66 11.49 6.40 3.95
C LEU A 66 12.32 5.23 4.48
N LYS A 67 11.74 4.44 5.41
CA LYS A 67 12.30 3.16 5.84
C LYS A 67 11.77 2.01 4.99
N ASP A 68 10.45 1.84 4.95
CA ASP A 68 9.75 0.83 4.16
C ASP A 68 8.64 1.52 3.34
N ILE A 69 8.27 0.94 2.20
CA ILE A 69 7.12 1.41 1.41
C ILE A 69 5.88 0.66 1.91
N ASP A 70 5.15 1.25 2.85
CA ASP A 70 3.92 0.68 3.40
C ASP A 70 2.72 0.90 2.47
N VAL A 71 2.21 -0.15 1.85
CA VAL A 71 1.03 -0.13 0.97
C VAL A 71 -0.14 -0.88 1.60
N TRP A 72 -1.33 -0.28 1.51
CA TRP A 72 -2.60 -0.90 1.87
C TRP A 72 -3.48 -1.11 0.64
N ALA A 73 -3.91 -2.36 0.44
CA ALA A 73 -4.85 -2.74 -0.59
C ALA A 73 -6.27 -2.88 -0.01
N PHE A 74 -7.19 -2.07 -0.52
CA PHE A 74 -8.58 -2.09 -0.11
C PHE A 74 -9.43 -2.80 -1.16
N PHE A 75 -10.22 -3.77 -0.72
CA PHE A 75 -11.08 -4.55 -1.57
C PHE A 75 -12.54 -4.39 -1.16
N ALA A 76 -13.47 -4.55 -2.08
CA ALA A 76 -14.87 -4.71 -1.73
C ALA A 76 -15.07 -6.05 -1.00
N ALA A 77 -15.79 -6.04 0.12
CA ALA A 77 -16.28 -7.24 0.81
C ALA A 77 -17.45 -7.88 0.05
N GLY A 78 -17.68 -9.18 0.25
CA GLY A 78 -18.76 -9.91 -0.44
C GLY A 78 -18.49 -11.37 -0.79
N PRO A 79 -17.23 -11.83 -0.99
CA PRO A 79 -16.99 -13.26 -1.09
C PRO A 79 -17.42 -14.01 0.18
N GLU A 80 -17.83 -15.27 0.03
CA GLU A 80 -18.24 -16.13 1.15
C GLU A 80 -17.16 -16.24 2.24
N LYS A 81 -15.89 -16.35 1.80
CA LYS A 81 -14.74 -16.35 2.71
C LYS A 81 -14.23 -14.92 2.95
N PRO A 82 -14.03 -14.51 4.21
CA PRO A 82 -13.52 -13.18 4.52
C PRO A 82 -12.08 -13.03 4.05
N PHE A 83 -11.71 -11.80 3.69
CA PHE A 83 -10.34 -11.47 3.32
C PHE A 83 -9.40 -11.81 4.48
N PRO A 84 -8.22 -12.39 4.23
CA PRO A 84 -7.27 -12.73 5.29
C PRO A 84 -6.68 -11.46 5.90
N ALA A 85 -7.35 -10.90 6.90
CA ALA A 85 -7.04 -9.59 7.50
C ALA A 85 -5.68 -9.48 8.20
N ARG A 86 -4.98 -10.61 8.39
CA ARG A 86 -3.61 -10.66 8.95
C ARG A 86 -2.56 -10.98 7.89
N ALA A 87 -2.94 -11.16 6.64
CA ALA A 87 -1.98 -11.40 5.58
C ALA A 87 -1.13 -10.14 5.36
N ARG A 88 0.18 -10.36 5.29
CA ARG A 88 1.20 -9.38 4.92
C ARG A 88 2.04 -9.99 3.82
N TRP A 89 2.26 -9.23 2.77
CA TRP A 89 3.11 -9.62 1.66
C TRP A 89 4.23 -8.60 1.52
N THR A 90 5.35 -9.05 0.97
CA THR A 90 6.52 -8.20 0.70
C THR A 90 6.83 -8.20 -0.78
N ALA A 91 7.34 -7.08 -1.28
CA ALA A 91 7.88 -6.95 -2.63
C ALA A 91 9.19 -6.15 -2.61
N ASP A 92 10.11 -6.49 -3.51
CA ASP A 92 11.27 -5.66 -3.83
C ASP A 92 10.81 -4.55 -4.78
N TYR A 93 10.95 -3.28 -4.38
CA TYR A 93 10.65 -2.14 -5.26
C TYR A 93 11.63 -2.02 -6.44
N GLY A 94 12.78 -2.69 -6.33
CA GLY A 94 13.85 -2.68 -7.30
C GLY A 94 14.65 -1.38 -7.28
N PRO A 95 15.69 -1.31 -8.12
CA PRO A 95 16.59 -0.15 -8.17
C PRO A 95 15.82 1.18 -8.33
N SER A 96 16.13 2.13 -7.45
CA SER A 96 15.51 3.45 -7.40
C SER A 96 16.35 4.44 -6.59
N LYS A 97 15.96 5.73 -6.61
CA LYS A 97 16.54 6.76 -5.74
C LYS A 97 16.39 6.45 -4.24
N PHE A 98 15.38 5.66 -3.86
CA PHE A 98 15.16 5.29 -2.48
C PHE A 98 16.18 4.29 -1.92
N GLY A 99 17.06 3.74 -2.77
CA GLY A 99 18.07 2.76 -2.35
C GLY A 99 17.44 1.51 -1.74
N ARG A 100 18.18 0.83 -0.87
CA ARG A 100 17.70 -0.30 -0.05
C ARG A 100 18.11 -0.15 1.41
N ASP A 101 17.38 -0.79 2.30
CA ASP A 101 17.80 -0.94 3.70
C ASP A 101 18.94 -1.99 3.78
N PRO A 102 19.98 -1.79 4.61
CA PRO A 102 21.01 -2.81 4.88
C PRO A 102 20.44 -4.17 5.30
N ASP A 103 19.31 -4.19 6.00
CA ASP A 103 18.67 -5.39 6.55
C ASP A 103 17.75 -6.09 5.52
N ASP A 104 17.45 -5.45 4.38
CA ASP A 104 16.65 -6.02 3.29
C ASP A 104 17.48 -6.96 2.40
N HIS A 105 17.98 -8.05 2.99
CA HIS A 105 18.78 -9.05 2.28
C HIS A 105 18.01 -9.64 1.09
N GLY A 106 18.69 -9.75 -0.06
CA GLY A 106 18.11 -10.27 -1.31
C GLY A 106 17.29 -9.25 -2.10
N PHE A 107 17.08 -8.03 -1.59
CA PHE A 107 16.39 -6.97 -2.30
C PHE A 107 17.40 -6.06 -3.02
N ASN A 108 17.02 -5.61 -4.21
CA ASN A 108 17.76 -4.66 -5.03
C ASN A 108 17.31 -3.22 -4.78
N GLY A 109 16.09 -3.04 -4.28
CA GLY A 109 15.52 -1.76 -3.87
C GLY A 109 14.95 -1.80 -2.47
N ARG A 110 14.19 -0.74 -2.15
CA ARG A 110 13.54 -0.62 -0.86
C ARG A 110 12.44 -1.65 -0.71
N ARG A 111 12.34 -2.28 0.46
CA ARG A 111 11.23 -3.16 0.76
C ARG A 111 9.90 -2.43 0.71
N MET A 112 8.93 -3.09 0.09
CA MET A 112 7.52 -2.72 0.11
C MET A 112 6.75 -3.75 0.93
N ASP A 113 6.05 -3.28 1.95
CA ASP A 113 5.12 -4.08 2.72
C ASP A 113 3.70 -3.84 2.26
N ILE A 114 2.99 -4.90 1.90
CA ILE A 114 1.63 -4.85 1.37
C ILE A 114 0.71 -5.55 2.35
N LEU A 115 -0.22 -4.80 2.91
CA LEU A 115 -1.31 -5.31 3.73
C LEU A 115 -2.62 -5.14 2.98
N GLY A 116 -3.65 -5.87 3.38
CA GLY A 116 -4.95 -5.77 2.74
C GLY A 116 -6.14 -5.82 3.67
N ARG A 117 -7.25 -5.28 3.19
CA ARG A 117 -8.53 -5.31 3.88
C ARG A 117 -9.68 -5.35 2.90
N SER A 118 -10.70 -6.16 3.18
CA SER A 118 -12.01 -5.98 2.57
C SER A 118 -12.88 -5.05 3.41
N VAL A 119 -13.60 -4.16 2.73
CA VAL A 119 -14.48 -3.16 3.34
C VAL A 119 -15.88 -3.25 2.72
N GLN A 120 -16.89 -2.91 3.51
CA GLN A 120 -18.26 -2.83 3.01
C GLN A 120 -18.39 -1.66 2.03
N VAL A 121 -19.07 -1.88 0.91
CA VAL A 121 -19.37 -0.88 -0.12
C VAL A 121 -20.87 -0.71 -0.20
N MET A 122 -21.37 0.52 -0.06
CA MET A 122 -22.80 0.81 -0.20
C MET A 122 -23.13 1.16 -1.66
N PRO A 123 -24.40 0.98 -2.09
CA PRO A 123 -24.82 1.41 -3.42
C PRO A 123 -24.51 2.89 -3.66
N GLY A 124 -23.82 3.18 -4.77
CA GLY A 124 -23.44 4.54 -5.14
C GLY A 124 -22.18 5.10 -4.45
N ASP A 125 -21.56 4.36 -3.53
CA ASP A 125 -20.29 4.79 -2.93
C ASP A 125 -19.20 4.88 -3.99
N ARG A 126 -18.41 5.96 -3.92
CA ARG A 126 -17.09 5.94 -4.55
C ARG A 126 -16.15 5.06 -3.69
N PRO A 127 -15.13 4.43 -4.30
CA PRO A 127 -14.13 3.65 -3.58
C PRO A 127 -13.56 4.36 -2.34
N GLU A 128 -13.26 5.66 -2.46
CA GLU A 128 -12.69 6.45 -1.36
C GLU A 128 -13.65 6.57 -0.17
N ASP A 129 -14.94 6.74 -0.45
CA ASP A 129 -15.95 6.94 0.60
C ASP A 129 -16.13 5.66 1.42
N SER A 130 -16.08 4.50 0.77
CA SER A 130 -16.07 3.19 1.44
C SER A 130 -14.85 2.99 2.33
N VAL A 131 -13.67 3.39 1.85
CA VAL A 131 -12.42 3.28 2.61
C VAL A 131 -12.40 4.26 3.79
N ARG A 132 -12.82 5.52 3.59
CA ARG A 132 -12.95 6.51 4.67
C ARG A 132 -13.91 6.07 5.76
N ARG A 133 -15.06 5.52 5.38
CA ARG A 133 -16.01 4.94 6.34
C ARG A 133 -15.36 3.83 7.17
N TRP A 134 -14.57 2.97 6.54
CA TRP A 134 -13.84 1.92 7.27
C TRP A 134 -12.74 2.48 8.18
N LEU A 135 -11.98 3.50 7.74
CA LEU A 135 -10.95 4.18 8.54
C LEU A 135 -11.54 4.86 9.79
N ASN A 136 -12.76 5.38 9.69
CA ASN A 136 -13.52 5.93 10.81
C ASN A 136 -14.09 4.86 11.76
N GLY A 137 -13.91 3.58 11.45
CA GLY A 137 -14.31 2.47 12.30
C GLY A 137 -13.45 2.28 13.55
N ARG A 138 -13.65 1.15 14.23
CA ARG A 138 -13.00 0.81 15.51
C ARG A 138 -12.00 -0.35 15.44
N THR A 139 -11.69 -0.85 14.24
CA THR A 139 -10.69 -1.92 14.11
C THR A 139 -9.31 -1.38 14.48
N ALA A 140 -8.44 -2.19 15.10
CA ALA A 140 -7.10 -1.78 15.48
C ALA A 140 -6.32 -1.18 14.29
N SER A 141 -6.37 -1.83 13.12
CA SER A 141 -5.74 -1.31 11.91
C SER A 141 -6.29 0.04 11.47
N ALA A 142 -7.61 0.25 11.50
CA ALA A 142 -8.20 1.54 11.16
C ALA A 142 -7.76 2.64 12.13
N ILE A 143 -7.70 2.32 13.43
CA ILE A 143 -7.22 3.23 14.48
C ILE A 143 -5.75 3.62 14.26
N GLU A 144 -4.89 2.68 13.91
CA GLU A 144 -3.47 2.96 13.66
C GLU A 144 -3.25 3.71 12.36
N LEU A 145 -4.01 3.38 11.31
CA LEU A 145 -3.89 4.00 10.00
C LEU A 145 -4.26 5.48 10.02
N ARG A 146 -5.35 5.85 10.70
CA ARG A 146 -5.80 7.25 10.77
C ARG A 146 -4.92 8.18 11.61
N LYS A 147 -3.89 7.65 12.30
CA LYS A 147 -2.92 8.48 13.04
C LYS A 147 -1.95 9.21 12.12
N LYS A 148 -1.86 8.81 10.85
CA LYS A 148 -0.97 9.38 9.85
C LYS A 148 -1.72 9.56 8.53
N PRO A 149 -1.22 10.42 7.63
CA PRO A 149 -1.79 10.54 6.29
C PRO A 149 -1.81 9.20 5.56
N MET A 150 -2.77 9.06 4.65
CA MET A 150 -2.82 7.99 3.65
C MET A 150 -3.12 8.61 2.30
N VAL A 151 -2.35 8.23 1.27
CA VAL A 151 -2.49 8.78 -0.08
C VAL A 151 -2.75 7.67 -1.09
N ILE A 152 -3.69 7.90 -2.00
CA ILE A 152 -4.05 6.95 -3.06
C ILE A 152 -2.90 6.86 -4.07
N ILE A 153 -2.47 5.62 -4.34
CA ILE A 153 -1.44 5.29 -5.35
C ILE A 153 -2.01 4.50 -6.54
N SER A 154 -3.25 4.02 -6.43
CA SER A 154 -4.02 3.43 -7.54
C SER A 154 -5.51 3.46 -7.17
N PRO A 155 -6.45 3.75 -8.09
CA PRO A 155 -6.24 3.94 -9.53
C PRO A 155 -5.63 5.29 -9.89
N VAL A 156 -5.05 5.38 -11.09
CA VAL A 156 -4.41 6.61 -11.63
C VAL A 156 -5.35 7.81 -11.61
N ALA A 157 -6.64 7.60 -11.85
CA ALA A 157 -7.65 8.67 -11.84
C ALA A 157 -7.74 9.43 -10.50
N ASN A 158 -7.32 8.80 -9.39
CA ASN A 158 -7.39 9.35 -8.05
C ASN A 158 -6.02 9.46 -7.38
N LEU A 159 -4.94 9.31 -8.14
CA LEU A 159 -3.56 9.36 -7.67
C LEU A 159 -3.29 10.63 -6.86
N GLY A 160 -2.56 10.51 -5.75
CA GLY A 160 -2.15 11.65 -4.93
C GLY A 160 -3.26 12.23 -4.04
N ARG A 161 -4.49 11.74 -4.12
CA ARG A 161 -5.59 12.16 -3.23
C ARG A 161 -5.45 11.52 -1.86
N TRP A 162 -5.75 12.29 -0.81
CA TRP A 162 -5.72 11.81 0.57
C TRP A 162 -7.00 11.06 0.97
N LEU A 163 -6.86 10.03 1.80
CA LEU A 163 -7.97 9.27 2.39
C LEU A 163 -8.35 9.85 3.75
#